data_AF-A0A0K0FRL8-F1
#
_entry.id   AF-A0A0K0FRL8-F1
#
_cell.length_a   1.000
_cell.length_b   1.000
_cell.length_c   1.000
_cell.angle_alpha   90.00
_cell.angle_beta   90.00
_cell.angle_gamma   90.00
#
_symmetry.space_group_name_H-M   'P 1'
#
loop_
_entity.id
_entity.type
_entity.pdbx_description
1 polymer ?
#
loop_
_entity_poly.entity_id
_entity_poly.type
_entity_poly.pdbx_seq_one_letter_code
_entity_poly.pdbx_strand_id
1 'polypeptide(L)'
;MTKCGKIVILSLFYPKLIELLHTNHIGEKAIIYRLQRYFFVPHITPIIQKCLDSCISCKKYKAKKTPEKTSWSSCDKPFQRCHVDYGFSDDYSEWFLVVKDSYSNYLFTK
;
A
#
# COMPACT_ATOMS: atom_id res chain seq x y z
N MET A 1 29.52 15.61 -23.64
CA MET A 1 29.65 14.56 -24.67
C MET A 1 28.31 13.85 -24.83
N THR A 2 27.91 13.53 -26.05
CA THR A 2 26.65 12.81 -26.34
C THR A 2 26.93 11.39 -26.79
N LYS A 3 26.09 10.43 -26.40
CA LYS A 3 26.11 9.04 -26.87
C LYS A 3 24.74 8.68 -27.41
N CYS A 4 24.67 8.26 -28.67
CA CYS A 4 23.40 7.92 -29.36
C CYS A 4 22.33 9.03 -29.24
N GLY A 5 22.73 10.30 -29.39
CA GLY A 5 21.82 11.45 -29.28
C GLY A 5 21.40 11.82 -27.84
N LYS A 6 21.94 11.14 -26.81
CA LYS A 6 21.66 11.43 -25.40
C LYS A 6 22.86 12.05 -24.69
N ILE A 7 22.60 12.89 -23.70
CA ILE A 7 23.63 13.52 -22.86
C ILE A 7 24.25 12.46 -21.95
N VAL A 8 25.58 12.34 -21.97
CA VAL A 8 26.29 11.45 -21.05
C VAL A 8 26.47 12.18 -19.72
N ILE A 9 26.01 11.56 -18.64
CA ILE A 9 26.21 12.04 -17.26
C ILE A 9 27.25 11.16 -16.57
N LEU A 10 28.16 11.78 -15.82
CA LEU A 10 29.09 11.05 -14.98
C LEU A 10 28.34 10.38 -13.83
N SER A 11 28.67 9.11 -13.54
CA SER A 11 28.01 8.30 -12.52
C SER A 11 27.95 8.95 -11.14
N LEU A 12 28.93 9.82 -10.82
CA LEU A 12 28.97 10.60 -9.59
C LEU A 12 27.74 11.52 -9.39
N PHE A 13 27.07 11.93 -10.47
CA PHE A 13 25.89 12.80 -10.41
C PHE A 13 24.56 12.03 -10.37
N TYR A 14 24.58 10.71 -10.54
CA TYR A 14 23.35 9.91 -10.59
C TYR A 14 22.48 10.06 -9.34
N PRO A 15 23.02 10.01 -8.09
CA PRO A 15 22.20 10.16 -6.90
C PRO A 15 21.45 11.49 -6.89
N LYS A 16 22.15 12.59 -7.22
CA LYS A 16 21.56 13.93 -7.20
C LYS A 16 20.49 14.10 -8.27
N LEU A 17 20.72 13.54 -9.46
CA LEU A 17 19.75 13.56 -10.54
C LEU A 17 18.46 12.80 -10.17
N ILE A 18 18.59 11.64 -9.52
CA ILE A 18 17.45 10.83 -9.08
C ILE A 18 16.69 11.55 -7.96
N GLU A 19 17.39 12.16 -6.99
CA GLU A 19 16.75 13.01 -5.96
C GLU A 19 15.90 14.12 -6.58
N LEU A 20 16.44 14.82 -7.59
CA LEU A 20 15.72 15.88 -8.31
C LEU A 20 14.48 15.35 -9.03
N LEU A 21 14.60 14.20 -9.70
CA LEU A 21 13.46 13.57 -10.37
C LEU A 21 12.40 13.08 -9.38
N HIS A 22 12.81 12.60 -8.21
CA HIS A 22 11.93 12.07 -7.16
C HIS A 22 11.31 13.16 -6.25
N THR A 23 11.59 14.45 -6.47
CA THR A 23 10.97 15.57 -5.72
C THR A 23 9.44 15.51 -5.67
N ASN A 24 8.80 15.07 -6.76
CA ASN A 24 7.35 14.90 -6.84
C ASN A 24 6.89 13.48 -6.49
N HIS A 25 7.72 12.69 -5.79
CA HIS A 25 7.46 11.32 -5.37
C HIS A 25 7.05 10.35 -6.50
N ILE A 26 7.54 10.60 -7.71
CA ILE A 26 7.29 9.70 -8.85
C ILE A 26 7.99 8.35 -8.63
N GLY A 27 7.33 7.29 -9.08
CA GLY A 27 7.84 5.92 -8.95
C GLY A 27 8.98 5.60 -9.94
N GLU A 28 9.61 4.46 -9.71
CA GLU A 28 10.77 3.97 -10.45
C GLU A 28 10.60 4.04 -11.97
N LYS A 29 9.51 3.47 -12.51
CA LYS A 29 9.23 3.45 -13.96
C LYS A 29 9.19 4.86 -14.57
N ALA A 30 8.61 5.82 -13.86
CA ALA A 30 8.54 7.20 -14.32
C ALA A 30 9.91 7.90 -14.28
N ILE A 31 10.72 7.61 -13.25
CA ILE A 31 12.12 8.09 -13.17
C ILE A 31 12.93 7.54 -14.35
N ILE A 32 12.86 6.23 -14.61
CA ILE A 32 13.57 5.58 -15.72
C ILE A 32 13.15 6.20 -17.06
N TYR A 33 11.85 6.35 -17.30
CA TYR A 33 11.34 6.95 -18.53
C TYR A 33 11.87 8.37 -18.76
N ARG A 34 11.83 9.23 -17.72
CA ARG A 34 12.35 10.61 -17.81
C ARG A 34 13.85 10.65 -18.05
N LEU A 35 14.62 9.78 -17.40
CA LEU A 35 16.07 9.69 -17.59
C LEU A 35 16.42 9.27 -19.01
N GLN A 36 15.81 8.19 -19.49
CA GLN A 36 16.12 7.62 -20.80
C GLN A 36 15.80 8.54 -21.97
N ARG A 37 14.94 9.56 -21.79
CA ARG A 37 14.62 10.53 -22.83
C ARG A 37 15.79 11.46 -23.17
N TYR A 38 16.61 11.82 -22.19
CA TYR A 38 17.65 12.83 -22.36
C TYR A 38 19.05 12.33 -22.06
N PHE A 39 19.19 11.29 -21.23
CA PHE A 39 20.47 10.88 -20.67
C PHE A 39 20.84 9.44 -21.03
N PHE A 40 22.14 9.23 -21.25
CA PHE A 40 22.74 7.90 -21.30
C PHE A 40 23.22 7.53 -19.89
N VAL A 41 22.42 6.72 -19.18
CA VAL A 41 22.67 6.31 -17.77
C VAL A 41 22.66 4.79 -17.62
N PRO A 42 23.76 4.08 -17.91
CA PRO A 42 23.83 2.63 -17.73
C PRO A 42 23.74 2.25 -16.24
N HIS A 43 23.13 1.11 -15.95
CA HIS A 43 23.03 0.50 -14.61
C HIS A 43 22.43 1.42 -13.52
N ILE A 44 21.45 2.25 -13.88
CA ILE A 44 20.86 3.25 -12.98
C ILE A 44 19.85 2.68 -11.96
N THR A 45 19.23 1.54 -12.28
CA THR A 45 18.14 0.93 -11.50
C THR A 45 18.46 0.74 -10.00
N PRO A 46 19.62 0.19 -9.59
CA PRO A 46 19.94 0.02 -8.18
C PRO A 46 20.01 1.34 -7.40
N ILE A 47 20.43 2.41 -8.06
CA ILE A 47 20.56 3.75 -7.45
C ILE A 47 19.17 4.37 -7.28
N ILE A 48 18.27 4.16 -8.25
CA ILE A 48 16.86 4.56 -8.14
C ILE A 48 16.21 3.85 -6.97
N GLN A 49 16.37 2.53 -6.88
CA GLN A 49 15.79 1.74 -5.80
C GLN A 49 16.26 2.24 -4.43
N LYS A 50 17.56 2.51 -4.27
CA LYS A 50 18.12 3.07 -3.04
C LYS A 50 17.50 4.42 -2.66
N CYS A 51 17.23 5.30 -3.62
CA CYS A 51 16.57 6.59 -3.39
C CYS A 51 15.09 6.42 -2.96
N LEU A 52 14.36 5.53 -3.63
CA LEU A 52 12.96 5.25 -3.28
C LEU A 52 12.85 4.60 -1.90
N ASP A 53 13.78 3.69 -1.58
CA ASP A 53 13.85 3.00 -0.29
C ASP A 53 14.35 3.90 0.85
N SER A 54 14.98 5.04 0.57
CA SER A 54 15.35 6.01 1.61
C SER A 54 14.28 7.09 1.82
N CYS A 55 13.32 7.24 0.91
CA CYS A 55 12.32 8.30 0.98
C CYS A 55 11.30 8.10 2.11
N ILE A 56 11.33 8.99 3.11
CA ILE A 56 10.43 8.98 4.27
C ILE A 56 8.97 9.19 3.86
N SER A 57 8.70 10.15 2.97
CA SER A 57 7.33 10.42 2.49
C SER A 57 6.75 9.21 1.76
N CYS A 58 7.51 8.61 0.84
CA CYS A 58 7.07 7.41 0.14
C CYS A 58 6.78 6.28 1.12
N LYS A 59 7.65 6.03 2.13
CA LYS A 59 7.37 5.03 3.16
C LYS A 59 6.11 5.32 3.96
N LYS A 60 5.89 6.58 4.33
CA LYS A 60 4.72 7.02 5.13
C LYS A 60 3.41 6.85 4.37
N TYR A 61 3.38 7.17 3.08
CA TYR A 61 2.16 7.17 2.25
C TYR A 61 2.04 5.95 1.34
N LYS A 62 3.00 5.01 1.38
CA LYS A 62 2.90 3.75 0.62
C LYS A 62 1.65 3.00 1.05
N ALA A 63 0.84 2.62 0.08
CA ALA A 63 -0.31 1.76 0.32
C ALA A 63 0.14 0.51 1.07
N LYS A 64 -0.49 0.24 2.21
CA LYS A 64 -0.25 -1.01 2.94
C LYS A 64 -0.69 -2.17 2.07
N LYS A 65 0.08 -3.26 2.10
CA LYS A 65 -0.39 -4.52 1.52
C LYS A 65 -1.66 -4.93 2.24
N THR A 66 -2.67 -5.39 1.50
CA THR A 66 -3.85 -6.00 2.09
C THR A 66 -3.37 -7.17 2.95
N PRO A 67 -3.68 -7.19 4.26
CA PRO A 67 -3.30 -8.31 5.10
C PRO A 67 -3.99 -9.58 4.63
N GLU A 68 -3.37 -10.72 4.87
CA GLU A 68 -4.03 -12.01 4.65
C GLU A 68 -5.27 -12.11 5.53
N LYS A 69 -6.36 -12.66 4.98
CA LYS A 69 -7.60 -12.86 5.73
C LYS A 69 -7.38 -13.97 6.76
N THR A 70 -7.57 -13.66 8.03
CA THR A 70 -7.62 -14.66 9.10
C THR A 70 -9.06 -15.08 9.34
N SER A 71 -9.28 -16.37 9.58
CA SER A 71 -10.58 -16.91 9.99
C SER A 71 -10.59 -17.14 11.50
N TRP A 72 -11.74 -16.91 12.14
CA TRP A 72 -11.98 -17.38 13.49
C TRP A 72 -11.96 -18.91 13.52
N SER A 73 -11.55 -19.51 14.66
CA SER A 73 -11.62 -20.96 14.85
C SER A 73 -13.05 -21.48 14.72
N SER A 74 -13.26 -22.73 14.32
CA SER A 74 -14.60 -23.33 14.37
C SER A 74 -15.13 -23.39 15.82
N CYS A 75 -16.45 -23.47 15.94
CA CYS A 75 -17.12 -23.76 17.21
C CYS A 75 -17.74 -25.15 17.10
N ASP A 76 -17.69 -25.92 18.18
CA ASP A 76 -18.17 -27.32 18.23
C ASP A 76 -19.44 -27.46 19.08
N LYS A 77 -19.82 -26.41 19.82
CA LYS A 77 -21.04 -26.37 20.63
C LYS A 77 -21.64 -24.95 20.71
N PRO A 78 -22.95 -24.83 21.00
CA PRO A 78 -23.60 -23.55 21.19
C PRO A 78 -22.91 -22.69 22.26
N PHE A 79 -22.93 -21.38 22.07
CA PHE A 79 -22.39 -20.36 22.98
C PHE A 79 -20.89 -20.46 23.26
N GLN A 80 -20.14 -21.20 22.43
CA GLN A 80 -18.67 -21.24 22.51
C GLN A 80 -18.03 -19.91 22.07
N ARG A 81 -18.66 -19.21 21.11
CA ARG A 81 -18.31 -17.84 20.70
C ARG A 81 -19.56 -17.14 20.17
N CYS A 82 -19.79 -15.92 20.63
CA CYS A 82 -20.82 -15.04 20.08
C CYS A 82 -20.18 -13.81 19.43
N HIS A 83 -20.75 -13.39 18.31
CA HIS A 83 -20.47 -12.09 17.73
C HIS A 83 -21.56 -11.12 18.17
N VAL A 84 -21.17 -9.97 18.69
CA VAL A 84 -22.10 -8.97 19.23
C VAL A 84 -21.84 -7.68 18.46
N ASP A 85 -22.92 -7.06 17.97
CA ASP A 85 -22.85 -5.80 17.26
C ASP A 85 -24.12 -4.98 17.49
N TYR A 86 -24.04 -3.67 17.26
CA TYR A 86 -25.19 -2.77 17.28
C TYR A 86 -25.57 -2.37 15.87
N GLY A 87 -26.87 -2.37 15.58
CA GLY A 87 -27.45 -1.83 14.37
C GLY A 87 -28.37 -0.66 14.68
N PHE A 88 -28.61 0.18 13.68
CA PHE A 88 -29.67 1.19 13.72
C PHE A 88 -30.72 0.81 12.68
N SER A 89 -31.99 0.83 13.07
CA SER A 89 -33.11 0.62 12.15
C SER A 89 -33.71 1.96 11.77
N ASP A 90 -33.66 2.31 10.49
CA ASP A 90 -34.33 3.52 9.97
C ASP A 90 -35.86 3.40 10.10
N ASP A 91 -36.42 2.21 9.82
CA ASP A 91 -37.87 1.95 9.85
C ASP A 91 -38.46 2.12 11.27
N TYR A 92 -37.68 1.79 12.30
CA TYR A 92 -38.10 1.91 13.70
C TYR A 92 -37.46 3.12 14.42
N SER A 93 -36.55 3.82 13.74
CA SER A 93 -35.77 4.94 14.29
C SER A 93 -35.11 4.62 15.64
N GLU A 94 -34.62 3.40 15.81
CA GLU A 94 -34.07 2.91 17.07
C GLU A 94 -32.78 2.09 16.87
N TRP A 95 -31.97 2.07 17.92
CA TRP A 95 -30.79 1.21 18.00
C TRP A 95 -31.20 -0.16 18.52
N PHE A 96 -30.67 -1.22 17.92
CA PHE A 96 -30.86 -2.59 18.37
C PHE A 96 -29.52 -3.28 18.57
N LEU A 97 -29.49 -4.22 19.51
CA LEU A 97 -28.35 -5.10 19.77
C LEU A 97 -28.59 -6.43 19.07
N VAL A 98 -27.58 -6.93 18.35
CA VAL A 98 -27.59 -8.29 17.80
C VAL A 98 -26.51 -9.13 18.45
N VAL A 99 -26.90 -10.32 18.91
CA VAL A 99 -25.97 -11.37 19.33
C VAL A 99 -26.15 -12.56 18.40
N LYS A 100 -25.07 -12.96 17.74
CA LYS A 100 -25.03 -14.14 16.87
C LYS A 100 -24.19 -15.24 17.51
N ASP A 101 -24.78 -16.40 17.74
CA ASP A 101 -24.03 -17.61 18.12
C ASP A 101 -23.24 -18.17 16.92
N SER A 102 -21.93 -18.41 17.09
CA SER A 102 -21.04 -18.83 16.00
C SER A 102 -21.21 -20.29 15.60
N TYR A 103 -21.75 -21.13 16.50
CA TYR A 103 -21.97 -22.55 16.23
C TYR A 103 -23.25 -22.76 15.40
N SER A 104 -24.37 -22.24 15.90
CA SER A 104 -25.70 -22.45 15.30
C SER A 104 -26.08 -21.40 14.24
N ASN A 105 -25.38 -20.27 14.19
CA ASN A 105 -25.80 -19.05 13.49
C ASN A 105 -27.13 -18.45 13.98
N TYR A 106 -27.61 -18.85 15.16
CA TYR A 106 -28.83 -18.28 15.74
C TYR A 106 -28.61 -16.82 16.17
N LEU A 107 -29.62 -15.98 15.92
CA LEU A 107 -29.61 -14.55 16.22
C LEU A 107 -30.52 -14.23 17.41
N PHE A 108 -30.02 -13.46 18.35
CA PHE A 108 -30.78 -12.83 19.42
C PHE A 108 -30.76 -11.33 19.19
N THR A 109 -31.92 -10.68 19.26
CA THR A 109 -32.03 -9.24 19.06
C THR A 109 -32.88 -8.62 20.14
N LYS A 110 -32.52 -7.41 20.56
CA LYS A 110 -33.31 -6.55 21.44
C LYS A 110 -33.22 -5.10 21.00
#